data_AF-A0A9K3KU20-F1
#
_entry.id   AF-A0A9K3KU20-F1
#
_cell.length_a   1.000
_cell.length_b   1.000
_cell.length_c   1.000
_cell.angle_alpha   90.00
_cell.angle_beta   90.00
_cell.angle_gamma   90.00
#
_symmetry.space_group_name_H-M   'P 1'
#
loop_
_entity.id
_entity.type
_entity.pdbx_description
1 polymer ?
#
loop_
_entity_poly.entity_id
_entity_poly.type
_entity_poly.pdbx_seq_one_letter_code
_entity_poly.pdbx_strand_id
1 'polypeptide(L)'
;MISSSKLLGFLLILLLEVAILSSFITKVSSKEAVADLFRRRDREGTYGDTTREQIMETRARRRRQLKIMVLDARKKLADHAAGEINLTAEKKKALENQMDIFQRKLDTMKEDLEDWEIERLIARETDRAEMRRQRSANTRQLKVDEM
;
A
#
# COMPACT_ATOMS: atom_id res chain seq x y z
N MET A 1 -53.35 -17.79 -30.32
CA MET A 1 -53.17 -16.43 -29.75
C MET A 1 -52.29 -16.55 -28.52
N ILE A 2 -50.98 -16.29 -28.64
CA ILE A 2 -50.07 -16.29 -27.50
C ILE A 2 -50.26 -14.95 -26.79
N SER A 3 -50.76 -15.00 -25.55
CA SER A 3 -51.04 -13.80 -24.75
C SER A 3 -49.76 -12.97 -24.57
N SER A 4 -49.82 -11.68 -24.90
CA SER A 4 -48.69 -10.72 -24.80
C SER A 4 -48.03 -10.69 -23.42
N SER A 5 -48.72 -11.15 -22.36
CA SER A 5 -48.14 -11.27 -21.03
C SER A 5 -47.05 -12.34 -20.91
N LYS A 6 -47.08 -13.40 -21.73
CA LYS A 6 -46.06 -14.47 -21.71
C LYS A 6 -44.77 -14.07 -22.44
N LEU A 7 -44.87 -13.23 -23.47
CA LEU A 7 -43.72 -12.70 -24.22
C LEU A 7 -42.89 -11.72 -23.38
N LEU A 8 -43.55 -10.86 -22.60
CA LEU A 8 -42.87 -9.91 -21.70
C LEU A 8 -42.08 -10.62 -20.59
N GLY A 9 -42.62 -11.70 -20.01
CA GLY A 9 -41.93 -12.47 -18.99
C GLY A 9 -40.65 -13.15 -19.51
N PHE A 10 -40.70 -13.70 -20.73
CA PHE A 10 -39.54 -14.36 -21.36
C PHE A 10 -38.42 -13.36 -21.70
N LEU A 11 -38.80 -12.16 -22.13
CA LEU A 11 -37.85 -11.10 -22.47
C LEU A 11 -37.15 -10.54 -21.21
N LEU A 12 -37.86 -10.52 -20.08
CA LEU A 12 -37.30 -10.08 -18.79
C LEU A 12 -36.32 -11.10 -18.20
N ILE A 13 -36.57 -12.39 -18.38
CA ILE A 13 -35.65 -13.48 -17.96
C ILE A 13 -34.37 -13.45 -18.82
N LEU A 14 -34.50 -13.31 -20.14
CA LEU A 14 -33.35 -13.19 -21.04
C LEU A 14 -32.47 -11.97 -20.72
N LEU A 15 -33.08 -10.83 -20.41
CA LEU A 15 -32.33 -9.63 -20.00
C LEU A 15 -31.61 -9.81 -18.66
N LEU A 16 -32.22 -10.54 -17.72
CA LEU A 16 -31.60 -10.85 -16.42
C LEU A 16 -30.41 -11.81 -16.58
N GLU A 17 -30.53 -12.83 -17.42
CA GLU A 17 -29.44 -13.79 -17.69
C GLU A 17 -28.27 -13.13 -18.41
N VAL A 18 -28.52 -12.25 -19.39
CA VAL A 18 -27.48 -11.46 -20.07
C VAL A 18 -26.78 -10.49 -19.10
N ALA A 19 -27.52 -9.90 -18.16
CA ALA A 19 -26.93 -9.05 -17.11
C ALA A 19 -26.05 -9.86 -16.13
N ILE A 20 -26.48 -11.06 -15.75
CA ILE A 20 -25.69 -11.95 -14.88
C ILE A 20 -24.42 -12.43 -15.60
N LEU A 21 -24.52 -12.86 -16.86
CA LEU A 21 -23.38 -13.28 -17.68
C LEU A 21 -22.39 -12.14 -17.94
N SER A 22 -22.87 -10.93 -18.25
CA SER A 22 -21.98 -9.76 -18.44
C SER A 22 -21.30 -9.32 -17.14
N SER A 23 -22.00 -9.40 -15.99
CA SER A 23 -21.39 -9.14 -14.67
C SER A 23 -20.34 -10.19 -14.30
N PHE A 24 -20.49 -11.44 -14.73
CA PHE A 24 -19.54 -12.51 -14.48
C PHE A 24 -18.29 -12.38 -15.37
N ILE A 25 -18.48 -12.10 -16.66
CA ILE A 25 -17.38 -11.89 -17.63
C ILE A 25 -16.51 -10.69 -17.23
N THR A 26 -17.11 -9.58 -16.79
CA THR A 26 -16.37 -8.40 -16.31
C THR A 26 -15.59 -8.67 -15.01
N LYS A 27 -16.14 -9.49 -14.09
CA LYS A 27 -15.47 -9.87 -12.84
C LYS A 27 -14.30 -10.84 -13.06
N VAL A 28 -14.40 -11.75 -14.02
CA VAL A 28 -13.29 -12.64 -14.42
C VAL A 28 -12.18 -11.85 -15.13
N SER A 29 -12.55 -10.96 -16.05
CA SER A 29 -11.61 -10.07 -16.75
C SER A 29 -10.82 -9.16 -15.80
N SER A 30 -11.46 -8.60 -14.76
CA SER A 30 -10.74 -7.77 -13.78
C SER A 30 -9.72 -8.56 -12.96
N LYS A 31 -9.99 -9.81 -12.58
CA LYS A 31 -9.05 -10.65 -11.84
C LYS A 31 -7.87 -11.07 -12.70
N GLU A 32 -8.11 -11.45 -13.95
CA GLU A 32 -7.05 -11.79 -14.90
C GLU A 32 -6.22 -10.57 -15.29
N ALA A 33 -6.83 -9.41 -15.49
CA ALA A 33 -6.12 -8.15 -15.76
C ALA A 33 -5.26 -7.71 -14.57
N VAL A 34 -5.77 -7.84 -13.34
CA VAL A 34 -5.01 -7.59 -12.12
C VAL A 34 -3.88 -8.62 -11.97
N ALA A 35 -4.14 -9.90 -12.25
CA ALA A 35 -3.11 -10.94 -12.23
C ALA A 35 -2.04 -10.71 -13.30
N ASP A 36 -2.40 -10.25 -14.50
CA ASP A 36 -1.46 -9.91 -15.57
C ASP A 36 -0.66 -8.65 -15.23
N LEU A 37 -1.27 -7.66 -14.56
CA LEU A 37 -0.56 -6.50 -13.98
C LEU A 37 0.45 -6.93 -12.91
N PHE A 38 0.10 -7.86 -12.02
CA PHE A 38 1.04 -8.42 -11.05
C PHE A 38 2.15 -9.24 -11.74
N ARG A 39 1.83 -10.05 -12.76
CA ARG A 39 2.83 -10.80 -13.53
C ARG A 39 3.76 -9.88 -14.33
N ARG A 40 3.26 -8.80 -14.92
CA ARG A 40 4.06 -7.78 -15.61
C ARG A 40 4.94 -7.04 -14.62
N ARG A 41 4.41 -6.63 -13.46
CA ARG A 41 5.20 -6.03 -12.37
C ARG A 41 6.26 -6.97 -11.82
N ASP A 42 6.02 -8.27 -11.78
CA ASP A 42 7.01 -9.27 -11.34
C ASP A 42 8.05 -9.60 -12.43
N ARG A 43 7.74 -9.35 -13.71
CA ARG A 43 8.67 -9.53 -14.84
C ARG A 43 9.49 -8.28 -15.15
N GLU A 44 8.91 -7.10 -14.98
CA GLU A 44 9.53 -5.78 -15.18
C GLU A 44 10.07 -5.19 -13.87
N GLY A 45 9.64 -5.74 -12.73
CA GLY A 45 10.16 -5.46 -11.41
C GLY A 45 11.57 -6.02 -11.33
N THR A 46 12.51 -5.30 -11.91
CA THR A 46 13.83 -5.23 -11.34
C THR A 46 13.61 -4.90 -9.87
N TYR A 47 13.81 -5.90 -9.02
CA TYR A 47 14.40 -5.65 -7.71
C TYR A 47 15.76 -5.00 -7.99
N GLY A 48 15.72 -3.77 -8.48
CA GLY A 48 16.86 -3.03 -8.96
C GLY A 48 17.67 -2.62 -7.76
N ASP A 49 18.98 -2.63 -7.93
CA ASP A 49 19.89 -2.10 -6.93
C ASP A 49 19.43 -0.68 -6.57
N THR A 50 19.11 -0.49 -5.29
CA THR A 50 18.55 0.79 -4.84
C THR A 50 19.61 1.85 -5.02
N THR A 51 19.32 2.89 -5.82
CA THR A 51 20.30 3.93 -6.08
C THR A 51 20.37 4.94 -4.93
N ARG A 52 21.47 5.68 -4.87
CA ARG A 52 21.65 6.79 -3.91
C ARG A 52 20.51 7.80 -3.98
N GLU A 53 20.08 8.15 -5.19
CA GLU A 53 19.00 9.10 -5.44
C GLU A 53 17.69 8.58 -4.87
N GLN A 54 17.40 7.29 -5.04
CA GLN A 54 16.21 6.65 -4.50
C GLN A 54 16.21 6.62 -2.96
N ILE A 55 17.37 6.43 -2.33
CA ILE A 55 17.52 6.52 -0.87
C ILE A 55 17.22 7.95 -0.39
N MET A 56 17.81 8.95 -1.05
CA MET A 56 17.61 10.35 -0.70
C MET A 56 16.16 10.80 -0.93
N GLU A 57 15.53 10.36 -2.02
CA GLU A 57 14.12 10.61 -2.29
C GLU A 57 13.22 9.96 -1.22
N THR A 58 13.50 8.70 -0.87
CA THR A 58 12.77 7.98 0.18
C THR A 58 12.89 8.70 1.52
N ARG A 59 14.09 9.18 1.87
CA ARG A 59 14.35 9.97 3.08
C ARG A 59 13.58 11.28 3.06
N ALA A 60 13.58 12.01 1.94
CA ALA A 60 12.84 13.26 1.78
C ALA A 60 11.32 13.04 1.90
N ARG A 61 10.79 11.98 1.28
CA ARG A 61 9.39 11.56 1.43
C ARG A 61 9.06 11.23 2.88
N ARG A 62 9.92 10.46 3.56
CA ARG A 62 9.71 10.08 4.96
C ARG A 62 9.75 11.30 5.89
N ARG A 63 10.64 12.26 5.64
CA ARG A 63 10.71 13.54 6.37
C ARG A 63 9.40 14.32 6.22
N ARG A 64 8.86 14.44 5.00
CA ARG A 64 7.54 15.07 4.76
C ARG A 64 6.41 14.36 5.52
N GLN A 65 6.38 13.04 5.47
CA GLN A 65 5.37 12.25 6.20
C GLN A 65 5.45 12.48 7.70
N LEU A 66 6.65 12.43 8.30
CA LEU A 66 6.83 12.66 9.73
C LEU A 66 6.39 14.07 10.15
N LYS A 67 6.67 15.10 9.34
CA LYS A 67 6.19 16.47 9.59
C LYS A 67 4.66 16.52 9.64
N ILE A 68 3.97 15.88 8.70
CA ILE A 68 2.50 15.80 8.69
C ILE A 68 1.99 15.12 9.95
N MET A 69 2.61 14.01 10.37
CA MET A 69 2.21 13.29 11.58
C MET A 69 2.41 14.11 12.85
N VAL A 70 3.48 14.90 12.94
CA VAL A 70 3.69 15.84 14.07
C VAL A 70 2.62 16.92 14.08
N LEU A 71 2.29 17.50 12.92
CA LEU A 71 1.24 18.52 12.82
C LEU A 71 -0.13 17.97 13.20
N ASP A 72 -0.48 16.77 12.75
CA ASP A 72 -1.73 16.09 13.10
C ASP A 72 -1.81 15.80 14.61
N ALA A 73 -0.75 15.27 15.21
CA ALA A 73 -0.68 15.03 16.65
C ALA A 73 -0.81 16.34 17.45
N ARG A 74 -0.11 17.39 17.03
CA ARG A 74 -0.17 18.72 17.65
C ARG A 74 -1.58 19.31 17.56
N LYS A 75 -2.23 19.19 16.40
CA LYS A 75 -3.61 19.65 16.22
C LYS A 75 -4.55 18.94 17.21
N LYS A 76 -4.51 17.60 17.29
CA LYS A 76 -5.35 16.83 18.22
C LYS A 76 -5.15 17.22 19.69
N LEU A 77 -3.91 17.54 20.09
CA LEU A 77 -3.62 18.02 21.44
C LEU A 77 -4.16 19.43 21.68
N ALA A 78 -4.11 20.31 20.66
CA ALA A 78 -4.68 21.65 20.72
C ALA A 78 -6.21 21.62 20.77
N ASP A 79 -6.85 20.84 19.90
CA ASP A 79 -8.30 20.61 19.88
C ASP A 79 -8.78 20.08 21.24
N HIS A 80 -7.98 19.22 21.89
CA HIS A 80 -8.24 18.76 23.25
C HIS A 80 -8.10 19.86 24.32
N ALA A 81 -7.08 20.70 24.22
CA ALA A 81 -6.92 21.83 25.13
C ALA A 81 -8.04 22.88 24.97
N ALA A 82 -8.57 23.04 23.76
CA ALA A 82 -9.69 23.92 23.45
C ALA A 82 -11.06 23.32 23.82
N GLY A 83 -11.12 22.02 24.16
CA GLY A 83 -12.36 21.31 24.48
C GLY A 83 -13.18 20.89 23.26
N GLU A 84 -12.63 21.01 22.04
CA GLU A 84 -13.27 20.53 20.80
C GLU A 84 -13.30 19.00 20.73
N ILE A 85 -12.28 18.34 21.29
CA ILE A 85 -12.17 16.87 21.37
C ILE A 85 -11.79 16.47 22.79
N ASN A 86 -12.55 15.60 23.44
CA ASN A 86 -12.15 15.06 24.73
C ASN A 86 -11.34 13.78 24.58
N LEU A 87 -10.05 13.85 24.93
CA LEU A 87 -9.12 12.73 24.97
C LEU A 87 -9.03 12.22 26.40
N THR A 88 -8.95 10.90 26.57
CA THR A 88 -8.60 10.34 27.87
C THR A 88 -7.14 10.69 28.21
N ALA A 89 -6.79 10.71 29.48
CA ALA A 89 -5.43 10.99 29.93
C ALA A 89 -4.39 10.05 29.25
N GLU A 90 -4.75 8.77 29.07
CA GLU A 90 -3.92 7.80 28.37
C GLU A 90 -3.72 8.15 26.89
N LYS A 91 -4.79 8.52 26.17
CA LYS A 91 -4.71 8.91 24.76
C LYS A 91 -3.91 10.21 24.57
N LYS A 92 -4.09 11.17 25.47
CA LYS A 92 -3.29 12.41 25.49
C LYS A 92 -1.81 12.08 25.64
N LYS A 93 -1.44 11.29 26.66
CA LYS A 93 -0.05 10.86 26.90
C LYS A 93 0.52 10.07 25.72
N ALA A 94 -0.28 9.21 25.09
CA ALA A 94 0.13 8.46 23.91
C ALA A 94 0.43 9.39 22.72
N LEU A 95 -0.39 10.41 22.47
CA LEU A 95 -0.15 11.41 21.41
C LEU A 95 1.08 12.27 21.69
N GLU A 96 1.30 12.67 22.94
CA GLU A 96 2.51 13.40 23.36
C GLU A 96 3.78 12.57 23.11
N ASN A 97 3.78 11.31 23.56
CA ASN A 97 4.89 10.39 23.31
C ASN A 97 5.12 10.14 21.82
N GLN A 98 4.03 10.00 21.05
CA GLN A 98 4.10 9.80 19.61
C GLN A 98 4.70 11.03 18.90
N MET A 99 4.30 12.23 19.32
CA MET A 99 4.85 13.49 18.81
C MET A 99 6.36 13.59 19.12
N ASP A 100 6.78 13.27 20.34
CA ASP A 100 8.20 13.26 20.73
C ASP A 100 9.02 12.25 19.89
N ILE A 101 8.52 11.02 19.72
CA ILE A 101 9.18 10.01 18.86
C ILE A 101 9.34 10.52 17.43
N PHE A 102 8.31 11.14 16.85
CA PHE A 102 8.41 11.68 15.49
C PHE A 102 9.34 12.88 15.40
N GLN A 103 9.36 13.73 16.41
CA GLN A 103 10.26 14.88 16.46
C GLN A 103 11.72 14.43 16.53
N ARG A 104 12.05 13.48 17.42
CA ARG A 104 13.40 12.88 17.48
C ARG A 104 13.81 12.27 16.15
N LYS A 105 12.90 11.58 15.46
CA LYS A 105 13.16 11.03 14.11
C LYS A 105 13.37 12.10 13.05
N LEU A 106 12.70 13.25 13.16
CA LEU A 106 12.95 14.39 12.28
C LEU A 106 14.31 15.01 12.56
N ASP A 107 14.70 15.09 13.83
CA ASP A 107 15.97 15.66 14.24
C ASP A 107 17.15 14.81 13.75
N THR A 108 17.06 13.48 13.87
CA THR A 108 18.07 12.57 13.26
C THR A 108 18.07 12.60 11.73
N MET A 109 17.03 13.17 11.11
CA MET A 109 16.94 13.33 9.67
C MET A 109 17.40 14.72 9.18
N LYS A 110 17.81 15.65 10.06
CA LYS A 110 18.22 17.01 9.68
C LYS A 110 19.59 17.04 9.00
N GLU A 111 20.53 16.28 9.52
CA GLU A 111 21.88 16.15 8.96
C GLU A 111 21.83 15.37 7.65
N ASP A 112 22.67 15.70 6.67
CA ASP A 112 22.79 14.88 5.47
C ASP A 112 23.55 13.59 5.80
N LEU A 113 23.22 12.51 5.08
CA LEU A 113 23.89 11.23 5.31
C LEU A 113 25.31 11.31 4.73
N GLU A 114 26.28 10.79 5.48
CA GLU A 114 27.63 10.60 4.96
C GLU A 114 27.64 9.48 3.91
N ASP A 115 28.64 9.49 3.02
CA ASP A 115 28.72 8.57 1.88
C ASP A 115 28.71 7.09 2.32
N TRP A 116 29.46 6.75 3.37
CA TRP A 116 29.51 5.39 3.91
C TRP A 116 28.16 4.93 4.48
N GLU A 117 27.33 5.85 4.98
CA GLU A 117 26.00 5.49 5.48
C GLU A 117 25.04 5.18 4.34
N ILE A 118 25.15 5.94 3.25
CA ILE A 118 24.38 5.72 2.02
C ILE A 118 24.75 4.35 1.45
N GLU A 119 26.03 4.03 1.33
CA GLU A 119 26.50 2.71 0.86
C GLU A 119 25.99 1.57 1.75
N ARG A 120 26.04 1.75 3.09
CA ARG A 120 25.47 0.77 4.03
C ARG A 120 23.96 0.59 3.83
N LEU A 121 23.23 1.65 3.49
CA LEU A 121 21.80 1.58 3.21
C LEU A 121 21.51 0.88 1.88
N ILE A 122 22.32 1.13 0.85
CA ILE A 122 22.24 0.41 -0.43
C ILE A 122 22.42 -1.08 -0.18
N ALA A 123 23.51 -1.48 0.48
CA ALA A 123 23.80 -2.88 0.78
C ALA A 123 22.64 -3.56 1.51
N ARG A 124 22.10 -2.92 2.56
CA ARG A 124 20.94 -3.44 3.30
C ARG A 124 19.69 -3.60 2.44
N GLU A 125 19.44 -2.69 1.51
CA GLU A 125 18.26 -2.77 0.66
C GLU A 125 18.44 -3.82 -0.45
N THR A 126 19.64 -3.95 -0.99
CA THR A 126 20.03 -5.05 -1.89
C THR A 126 19.86 -6.41 -1.20
N ASP A 127 20.32 -6.57 0.05
CA ASP A 127 20.11 -7.81 0.82
C ASP A 127 18.63 -8.14 1.00
N ARG A 128 17.81 -7.13 1.33
CA ARG A 128 16.35 -7.31 1.48
C ARG A 128 15.68 -7.63 0.16
N ALA A 129 16.15 -7.05 -0.93
CA ALA A 129 15.66 -7.34 -2.27
C ALA A 129 15.98 -8.79 -2.64
N GLU A 130 17.19 -9.25 -2.34
CA GLU A 130 17.62 -10.63 -2.54
C GLU A 130 16.79 -11.63 -1.72
N MET A 131 16.59 -11.36 -0.43
CA MET A 131 15.73 -12.18 0.43
C MET A 131 14.26 -12.21 -0.02
N ARG A 132 13.79 -11.18 -0.75
CA ARG A 132 12.46 -11.18 -1.37
C ARG A 132 12.46 -12.02 -2.64
N ARG A 133 13.49 -11.91 -3.49
CA ARG A 133 13.68 -12.75 -4.69
C ARG A 133 13.68 -14.23 -4.34
N GLN A 134 14.45 -14.62 -3.32
CA GLN A 134 14.52 -16.00 -2.84
C GLN A 134 13.15 -16.53 -2.36
N ARG A 135 12.42 -15.73 -1.58
CA ARG A 135 11.06 -16.11 -1.13
C ARG A 135 10.08 -16.29 -2.29
N SER A 136 10.13 -15.42 -3.29
CA SER A 136 9.32 -15.54 -4.50
C SER A 136 9.69 -16.76 -5.32
N ALA A 137 10.99 -17.08 -5.47
CA ALA A 137 11.47 -18.28 -6.15
C ALA A 137 10.98 -19.56 -5.46
N ASN A 138 11.15 -19.65 -4.14
CA ASN A 138 10.71 -20.81 -3.35
C ASN A 138 9.20 -21.03 -3.44
N THR A 139 8.41 -19.95 -3.41
CA THR A 139 6.95 -20.04 -3.55
C THR A 139 6.52 -20.53 -4.94
N ARG A 140 7.29 -20.22 -5.99
CA ARG A 140 7.05 -20.73 -7.34
C ARG A 140 7.42 -22.21 -7.45
N GLN A 141 8.53 -22.63 -6.84
CA GLN A 141 8.97 -24.02 -6.80
C GLN A 141 7.89 -24.92 -6.15
N LEU A 142 7.40 -24.53 -4.96
CA LEU A 142 6.37 -25.29 -4.24
C LEU A 142 5.08 -25.47 -5.06
N LYS A 143 4.69 -24.46 -5.85
CA LYS A 143 3.51 -24.56 -6.72
C LYS A 143 3.70 -25.47 -7.94
N VAL A 144 4.94 -25.63 -8.40
CA VAL A 144 5.26 -26.57 -9.50
C VAL A 144 5.28 -27.99 -8.96
N ASP A 145 5.78 -28.21 -7.75
CA ASP A 145 5.87 -29.53 -7.13
C ASP A 145 4.49 -30.07 -6.65
N GLU A 146 3.50 -29.19 -6.43
CA GLU A 146 2.12 -29.53 -6.08
C GLU A 146 1.20 -29.83 -7.28
N MET A 147 1.66 -29.61 -8.53
CA MET A 147 0.92 -29.86 -9.78
C MET A 147 1.34 -31.15 -10.46
#